data_AF-A0A833A1Z5-F1
#
_entry.id   AF-A0A833A1Z5-F1
#
_cell.length_a   1.000
_cell.length_b   1.000
_cell.length_c   1.000
_cell.angle_alpha   90.00
_cell.angle_beta   90.00
_cell.angle_gamma   90.00
#
_symmetry.space_group_name_H-M   'P 1'
#
loop_
_entity.id
_entity.type
_entity.pdbx_description
1 polymer ?
#
loop_
_entity_poly.entity_id
_entity_poly.type
_entity_poly.pdbx_seq_one_letter_code
_entity_poly.pdbx_strand_id
1 'polypeptide(L)' 'MIKMFIESFKNLLKNPETVKYPFEPMPEPKGYRGTILYEEDLCIFCDKCENVCPPGAILF' A
#
# COMPACT_ATOMS: atom_id res chain seq x y z
N MET A 1 27.81 -14.73 -21.43
CA MET A 1 28.46 -13.47 -21.01
C MET A 1 28.08 -12.28 -21.89
N ILE A 2 28.32 -12.33 -23.21
CA ILE A 2 28.05 -11.19 -24.14
C ILE A 2 26.61 -10.66 -24.05
N LYS A 3 25.60 -11.54 -24.01
CA LYS A 3 24.18 -11.15 -23.91
C LYS A 3 23.85 -10.36 -22.63
N MET A 4 24.52 -10.67 -21.51
CA MET A 4 24.32 -9.95 -20.25
C MET A 4 24.90 -8.54 -20.34
N PHE A 5 26.10 -8.39 -20.90
CA PHE A 5 26.73 -7.08 -21.11
C PHE A 5 25.86 -6.16 -21.98
N ILE A 6 25.27 -6.69 -23.06
CA ILE A 6 24.37 -5.91 -23.92
C ILE A 6 23.15 -5.42 -23.14
N GLU A 7 22.57 -6.26 -22.28
CA GLU A 7 21.37 -5.88 -21.52
C GLU A 7 21.68 -4.89 -20.39
N SER A 8 22.84 -5.01 -19.74
CA SER A 8 23.34 -4.02 -18.79
C SER A 8 23.54 -2.65 -19.45
N PHE A 9 24.12 -2.61 -20.65
CA PHE A 9 24.28 -1.37 -21.41
C PHE A 9 22.95 -0.72 -21.81
N LYS A 10 21.92 -1.52 -22.15
CA LYS A 10 20.58 -0.99 -22.42
C LYS A 10 19.92 -0.40 -21.17
N ASN A 11 20.10 -1.02 -20.01
CA ASN A 11 19.48 -0.54 -18.78
C ASN A 11 20.10 0.77 -18.27
N LEU A 12 21.38 1.05 -18.57
CA LEU A 12 22.03 2.34 -18.27
C LEU A 12 21.36 3.53 -18.97
N LEU A 13 20.73 3.31 -20.14
CA LEU A 13 20.03 4.34 -20.91
C LEU A 13 18.53 4.46 -20.58
N LYS A 14 17.97 3.51 -19.81
CA LYS A 14 16.56 3.56 -19.41
C LYS A 14 16.39 4.46 -18.19
N ASN A 15 15.19 5.03 -18.06
CA ASN A 15 14.82 5.75 -16.85
C ASN A 15 14.85 4.83 -15.62
N PRO A 16 15.15 5.36 -14.42
CA PRO A 16 15.10 4.59 -13.20
C PRO A 16 13.66 4.17 -12.88
N GLU A 17 13.49 2.92 -12.48
CA GLU A 17 12.21 2.36 -12.02
C GLU A 17 11.82 2.87 -10.61
N THR A 18 12.76 3.48 -9.89
CA THR A 18 12.57 3.93 -8.52
C THR A 18 11.60 5.11 -8.43
N VAL A 19 10.72 5.08 -7.42
CA VAL A 19 9.89 6.24 -7.04
C VAL A 19 10.71 7.21 -6.20
N LYS A 20 10.53 8.52 -6.38
CA LYS A 20 11.22 9.57 -5.61
C LYS A 20 10.59 9.80 -4.23
N TYR A 21 10.47 8.75 -3.42
CA TYR A 21 10.02 8.90 -2.04
C TYR A 21 11.04 9.71 -1.21
N PRO A 22 10.63 10.68 -0.36
CA PRO A 22 9.26 11.05 0.02
C PRO A 22 8.65 12.21 -0.80
N PHE A 23 9.34 12.70 -1.83
CA PHE A 23 8.87 13.84 -2.66
C PHE A 23 7.70 13.46 -3.57
N GLU A 24 7.66 12.21 -4.02
CA GLU A 24 6.56 11.62 -4.78
C GLU A 24 6.00 10.42 -3.99
N PRO A 25 4.68 10.33 -3.76
CA PRO A 25 4.08 9.22 -3.06
C PRO A 25 4.17 7.94 -3.91
N MET A 26 4.26 6.80 -3.22
CA MET A 26 4.18 5.49 -3.87
C MET A 26 2.76 5.31 -4.45
N PRO A 27 2.61 4.85 -5.69
CA PRO A 27 1.30 4.51 -6.24
C PRO A 27 0.68 3.36 -5.45
N GLU A 28 -0.56 3.53 -5.00
CA GLU A 28 -1.25 2.51 -4.22
C GLU A 28 -1.70 1.34 -5.11
N PRO A 29 -1.45 0.09 -4.71
CA PRO A 29 -1.93 -1.07 -5.45
C PRO A 29 -3.46 -1.17 -5.38
N LYS A 30 -4.06 -1.82 -6.38
CA LYS A 30 -5.51 -2.06 -6.40
C LYS A 30 -5.94 -2.84 -5.16
N GLY A 31 -6.84 -2.27 -4.36
CA GLY A 31 -7.35 -2.90 -3.13
C GLY A 31 -6.50 -2.66 -1.89
N TYR A 32 -5.55 -1.70 -1.93
CA TYR A 32 -4.89 -1.22 -0.73
C TYR A 32 -5.94 -0.73 0.28
N ARG A 33 -5.89 -1.26 1.51
CA ARG A 33 -6.89 -0.97 2.55
C ARG A 33 -6.61 0.33 3.30
N GLY A 34 -5.36 0.78 3.30
CA GLY A 34 -4.95 2.01 3.98
C GLY A 34 -5.33 2.04 5.45
N THR A 35 -5.61 3.25 5.93
CA THR A 35 -6.07 3.52 7.29
C THR A 35 -7.59 3.39 7.35
N ILE A 36 -8.09 2.70 8.38
CA ILE A 36 -9.53 2.59 8.64
C ILE A 36 -10.03 3.94 9.17
N LEU A 37 -11.11 4.45 8.58
CA LEU A 37 -11.82 5.64 9.06
C LEU A 37 -13.07 5.22 9.84
N TYR A 38 -13.33 5.88 10.97
CA TYR A 38 -14.50 5.64 11.80
C TYR A 38 -15.43 6.87 11.75
N GLU A 39 -16.65 6.66 11.28
CA GLU A 39 -17.71 7.68 11.22
C GLU A 39 -18.75 7.41 12.32
N GLU A 40 -18.67 8.17 13.41
CA GLU A 40 -19.50 7.97 14.61
C GLU A 40 -21.00 8.13 14.32
N ASP A 41 -21.37 9.10 13.47
CA ASP A 41 -22.77 9.39 13.12
C ASP A 41 -23.48 8.22 12.41
N LEU A 42 -22.72 7.29 11.82
CA LEU A 42 -23.25 6.09 11.15
C LEU A 42 -23.29 4.86 12.06
N CYS A 43 -22.63 4.92 13.22
CA CYS A 43 -22.54 3.79 14.14
C CYS A 43 -23.88 3.58 14.86
N ILE A 44 -24.34 2.32 14.92
CA ILE A 44 -25.57 1.92 15.61
C ILE A 44 -25.31 1.06 16.86
N PHE A 45 -24.06 1.02 17.35
CA PHE A 45 -23.67 0.25 18.53
C PHE A 45 -24.08 -1.23 18.47
N CYS A 46 -23.74 -1.91 17.37
CA CYS A 46 -24.10 -3.31 17.15
C CYS A 46 -23.00 -4.32 17.50
N ASP A 47 -21.86 -3.85 18.02
CA ASP A 47 -20.69 -4.64 18.45
C ASP A 47 -20.06 -5.56 17.41
N LYS A 48 -20.52 -5.53 16.14
CA LYS A 48 -20.01 -6.42 15.09
C LYS A 48 -18.54 -6.16 14.77
N CYS A 49 -18.13 -4.90 14.78
CA CYS A 49 -16.75 -4.50 14.47
C CYS A 49 -15.76 -5.05 15.51
N GLU A 50 -16.13 -5.04 16.79
CA GLU A 50 -15.33 -5.65 17.86
C GLU A 50 -15.30 -7.17 17.74
N ASN A 51 -16.47 -7.80 17.60
CA ASN A 51 -16.59 -9.26 17.52
C ASN A 51 -15.85 -9.88 16.32
N VAL A 52 -15.76 -9.17 15.19
CA VAL A 52 -15.09 -9.67 13.98
C VAL A 52 -13.60 -9.37 13.95
N CYS A 53 -13.10 -8.46 14.78
CA CYS A 53 -11.72 -7.98 14.74
C CYS A 53 -10.75 -9.08 15.17
N PRO A 54 -9.94 -9.67 14.26
CA PRO A 54 -9.06 -10.78 14.63
C PRO A 54 -8.02 -10.43 15.72
N PRO A 55 -7.39 -9.24 15.71
CA PRO A 55 -6.46 -8.86 16.77
C PRO A 55 -7.14 -8.26 18.01
N GLY A 56 -8.47 -8.08 18.02
CA GLY A 56 -9.16 -7.39 19.12
C GLY A 56 -8.74 -5.92 19.29
N ALA A 57 -8.41 -5.24 18.19
CA ALA A 57 -7.92 -3.85 18.23
C ALA A 57 -9.04 -2.80 18.36
N ILE A 58 -10.29 -3.21 18.13
CA ILE A 58 -11.47 -2.36 18.21
C ILE A 58 -12.19 -2.68 19.53
N LEU A 59 -12.46 -1.65 20.33
CA LEU A 59 -13.15 -1.74 21.62
C LEU A 59 -14.24 -0.68 21.66
N PHE A 60 -15.48 -1.06 21.97
CA PHE A 60 -16.62 -0.15 22.12
C PHE A 60 -17.35 -0.36 23.45
#